data_AF-A0A942C2B5-F1
#
_entry.id   AF-A0A942C2B5-F1
#
_cell.length_a   1.000
_cell.length_b   1.000
_cell.length_c   1.000
_cell.angle_alpha   90.00
_cell.angle_beta   90.00
_cell.angle_gamma   90.00
#
_symmetry.space_group_name_H-M   'P 1'
#
loop_
_entity.id
_entity.type
_entity.pdbx_description
1 polymer ?
#
loop_
_entity_poly.entity_id
_entity_poly.type
_entity_poly.pdbx_seq_one_letter_code
_entity_poly.pdbx_strand_id
1 'polypeptide(L)'
;MSTPEFQELEKRLSTLEAKADSQSEQKQKELAAGVMSGVIDIDKHLDDKASRILSAMAFLTAAAAAIFAKAYSPSLTTEQVKDKIRPFLTPDVVSAIEKSQWDLGSATIGGTEWSVITFSVYMLFVLVGSVLYLSALGPFLNIPKAWKLQLRQDRSQNKDEKLSSLLFFYFISEVNPQDWEKYWKEDRTVDQLQSEITDNYIGESLKIAQNAKTKYNFMSVGNWFFVIAIFCLIALIGGLLTQRNIVAWLFTCLGWAVLSVVIAITSTQRPPKEKFPPTFWVWAALSVISILSAIILACRSH
;
A
#
# COMPACT_ATOMS: atom_id res chain seq x y z
N MET A 1 33.73 64.81 9.62
CA MET A 1 32.44 65.16 9.00
C MET A 1 32.24 64.23 7.83
N SER A 2 31.30 63.30 7.90
CA SER A 2 30.92 62.52 6.71
C SER A 2 30.26 63.47 5.72
N THR A 3 30.67 63.39 4.46
CA THR A 3 30.04 64.18 3.40
C THR A 3 28.60 63.72 3.22
N PRO A 4 27.66 64.62 2.84
CA PRO A 4 26.26 64.25 2.62
C PRO A 4 26.10 63.10 1.59
N GLU A 5 27.01 62.99 0.62
CA GLU A 5 27.06 61.88 -0.33
C GLU A 5 27.34 60.52 0.34
N PHE A 6 28.16 60.49 1.38
CA PHE A 6 28.46 59.26 2.12
C PHE A 6 27.23 58.79 2.91
N GLN A 7 26.49 59.72 3.53
CA GLN A 7 25.23 59.39 4.22
C GLN A 7 24.17 58.86 3.24
N GLU A 8 24.13 59.36 2.01
CA GLU A 8 23.23 58.84 0.97
C GLU A 8 23.61 57.43 0.53
N LEU A 9 24.91 57.14 0.37
CA LEU A 9 25.41 55.81 0.01
C LEU A 9 25.12 54.77 1.11
N GLU A 10 25.32 55.09 2.39
CA GLU A 10 24.97 54.20 3.51
C GLU A 10 23.46 53.88 3.53
N LYS A 11 22.61 54.88 3.26
CA LYS A 11 21.16 54.68 3.16
C LYS A 11 20.77 53.79 1.97
N ARG A 12 21.47 53.90 0.84
CA ARG A 12 21.26 53.04 -0.34
C ARG A 12 21.75 51.61 -0.09
N LEU A 13 22.89 51.43 0.56
CA LEU A 13 23.43 50.11 0.89
C LEU A 13 22.47 49.36 1.83
N SER A 14 22.06 50.01 2.93
CA SER A 14 21.10 49.42 3.88
C SER A 14 19.74 49.08 3.27
N THR A 15 19.24 49.88 2.31
CA THR A 15 18.01 49.53 1.57
C THR A 15 18.20 48.38 0.57
N LEU A 16 19.39 48.21 0.00
CA LEU A 16 19.69 47.07 -0.88
C LEU A 16 19.87 45.78 -0.08
N GLU A 17 20.56 45.83 1.05
CA GLU A 17 20.70 44.70 1.97
C GLU A 17 19.33 44.23 2.48
N ALA A 18 18.48 45.15 2.96
CA ALA A 18 17.12 44.82 3.40
C ALA A 18 16.25 44.21 2.27
N LYS A 19 16.44 44.64 1.01
CA LYS A 19 15.75 44.05 -0.15
C LYS A 19 16.28 42.65 -0.49
N ALA A 20 17.59 42.43 -0.38
CA ALA A 20 18.20 41.13 -0.64
C ALA A 20 17.75 40.10 0.40
N ASP A 21 17.72 40.49 1.68
CA ASP A 21 17.31 39.63 2.79
C ASP A 21 15.83 39.25 2.67
N SER A 22 14.94 40.23 2.47
CA SER A 22 13.50 39.96 2.28
C SER A 22 13.21 39.09 1.05
N GLN A 23 13.94 39.26 -0.05
CA GLN A 23 13.81 38.39 -1.22
C GLN A 23 14.29 36.96 -0.93
N SER A 24 15.33 36.79 -0.10
CA SER A 24 15.83 35.48 0.29
C SER A 24 14.82 34.71 1.15
N GLU A 25 14.20 35.38 2.12
CA GLU A 25 13.18 34.78 3.00
C GLU A 25 11.92 34.40 2.22
N GLN A 26 11.46 35.27 1.32
CA GLN A 26 10.30 34.97 0.49
C GLN A 26 10.54 33.75 -0.39
N LYS A 27 11.74 33.62 -0.98
CA LYS A 27 12.14 32.43 -1.75
C LYS A 27 12.20 31.19 -0.88
N GLN A 28 12.73 31.29 0.34
CA GLN A 28 12.79 30.16 1.27
C GLN A 28 11.39 29.68 1.64
N LYS A 29 10.46 30.60 1.92
CA LYS A 29 9.05 30.28 2.20
C LYS A 29 8.37 29.62 1.00
N GLU A 30 8.57 30.13 -0.22
CA GLU A 30 8.03 29.56 -1.45
C GLU A 30 8.55 28.13 -1.66
N LEU A 31 9.86 27.90 -1.46
CA LEU A 31 10.46 26.57 -1.53
C LEU A 31 9.89 25.63 -0.45
N ALA A 32 9.76 26.09 0.79
CA ALA A 32 9.22 25.28 1.89
C ALA A 32 7.75 24.89 1.65
N ALA A 33 6.93 25.84 1.16
CA ALA A 33 5.55 25.57 0.76
C ALA A 33 5.48 24.59 -0.42
N GLY A 34 6.36 24.75 -1.42
CA GLY A 34 6.47 23.83 -2.55
C GLY A 34 6.84 22.41 -2.13
N VAL A 35 7.79 22.26 -1.20
CA VAL A 35 8.15 20.97 -0.62
C VAL A 35 6.96 20.36 0.14
N MET A 36 6.27 21.13 0.98
CA MET A 36 5.09 20.63 1.69
C MET A 36 3.99 20.15 0.72
N SER A 37 3.69 20.93 -0.32
CA SER A 37 2.72 20.55 -1.36
C SER A 37 3.13 19.24 -2.05
N GLY A 38 4.40 19.11 -2.45
CA GLY A 38 4.89 17.90 -3.11
C GLY A 38 4.78 16.66 -2.22
N VAL A 39 5.03 16.80 -0.91
CA VAL A 39 4.90 15.68 0.03
C VAL A 39 3.42 15.31 0.28
N ILE A 40 2.51 16.31 0.34
CA ILE A 40 1.06 16.07 0.40
C ILE A 40 0.56 15.33 -0.83
N ASP A 41 1.01 15.73 -2.02
CA ASP A 41 0.65 15.08 -3.28
C ASP A 41 1.11 13.62 -3.32
N ILE A 42 2.31 13.33 -2.79
CA ILE A 42 2.81 11.96 -2.63
C ILE A 42 1.93 11.16 -1.67
N ASP A 43 1.55 11.73 -0.52
CA ASP A 43 0.69 11.04 0.45
C ASP A 43 -0.68 10.70 -0.16
N LYS A 44 -1.30 11.67 -0.84
CA LYS A 44 -2.54 11.46 -1.58
C LYS A 44 -2.41 10.39 -2.67
N HIS A 45 -1.30 10.40 -3.41
CA HIS A 45 -1.04 9.38 -4.42
C HIS A 45 -0.93 7.96 -3.81
N LEU A 46 -0.32 7.84 -2.62
CA LEU A 46 -0.25 6.56 -1.91
C LEU A 46 -1.64 6.08 -1.48
N ASP A 47 -2.50 6.98 -0.99
CA ASP A 47 -3.86 6.64 -0.58
C ASP A 47 -4.71 6.19 -1.78
N ASP A 48 -4.64 6.92 -2.91
CA ASP A 48 -5.31 6.54 -4.15
C ASP A 48 -4.85 5.16 -4.64
N LYS A 49 -3.55 4.88 -4.56
CA LYS A 49 -2.97 3.59 -4.93
C LYS A 49 -3.45 2.46 -4.01
N ALA A 50 -3.46 2.68 -2.70
CA ALA A 50 -3.96 1.71 -1.73
C ALA A 50 -5.44 1.39 -1.95
N SER A 51 -6.28 2.41 -2.20
CA SER A 51 -7.70 2.26 -2.49
C SER A 51 -7.97 1.40 -3.73
N ARG A 52 -7.22 1.62 -4.82
CA ARG A 52 -7.31 0.79 -6.05
C ARG A 52 -6.94 -0.66 -5.79
N ILE A 53 -5.89 -0.91 -5.01
CA ILE A 53 -5.44 -2.27 -4.70
C ILE A 53 -6.45 -2.99 -3.81
N LEU A 54 -6.99 -2.34 -2.78
CA LEU A 54 -8.05 -2.90 -1.93
C LEU A 54 -9.31 -3.23 -2.73
N SER A 55 -9.70 -2.37 -3.67
CA SER A 55 -10.83 -2.62 -4.56
C SER A 55 -10.60 -3.87 -5.44
N ALA A 56 -9.40 -4.01 -6.00
CA ALA A 56 -9.03 -5.20 -6.77
C ALA A 56 -9.00 -6.47 -5.91
N MET A 57 -8.48 -6.39 -4.69
CA MET A 57 -8.51 -7.49 -3.71
C MET A 57 -9.93 -7.93 -3.41
N ALA A 58 -10.83 -6.99 -3.12
CA ALA A 58 -12.22 -7.29 -2.81
C ALA A 58 -12.92 -8.00 -3.99
N PHE A 59 -12.71 -7.50 -5.22
CA PHE A 59 -13.26 -8.12 -6.42
C PHE A 59 -12.74 -9.55 -6.65
N LEU A 60 -11.42 -9.75 -6.55
CA LEU A 60 -10.81 -11.07 -6.70
C LEU A 60 -11.27 -12.04 -5.60
N THR A 61 -11.45 -11.55 -4.38
CA THR A 61 -11.92 -12.37 -3.25
C THR A 61 -13.37 -12.79 -3.45
N ALA A 62 -14.23 -11.88 -3.91
CA ALA A 62 -15.61 -12.20 -4.24
C ALA A 62 -15.69 -13.25 -5.38
N ALA A 63 -14.87 -13.09 -6.43
CA ALA A 63 -14.78 -14.06 -7.52
C ALA A 63 -14.28 -15.43 -7.04
N ALA A 64 -13.21 -15.45 -6.24
CA ALA A 64 -12.65 -16.68 -5.67
C ALA A 64 -13.68 -17.40 -4.78
N ALA A 65 -14.38 -16.65 -3.92
CA ALA A 65 -15.43 -17.19 -3.06
C ALA A 65 -16.60 -17.73 -3.87
N ALA A 66 -17.03 -17.05 -4.95
CA ALA A 66 -18.09 -17.54 -5.83
C ALA A 66 -17.70 -18.83 -6.57
N ILE A 67 -16.46 -18.91 -7.07
CA ILE A 67 -15.92 -20.10 -7.72
C ILE A 67 -15.85 -21.27 -6.72
N PHE A 68 -15.30 -21.01 -5.53
CA PHE A 68 -15.18 -22.01 -4.47
C PHE A 68 -16.56 -22.48 -4.00
N ALA A 69 -17.48 -21.54 -3.72
CA ALA A 69 -18.86 -21.87 -3.33
C ALA A 69 -19.58 -22.65 -4.42
N LYS A 70 -19.37 -22.37 -5.70
CA LYS A 70 -19.95 -23.16 -6.79
C LYS A 70 -19.37 -24.57 -6.86
N ALA A 71 -18.06 -24.72 -6.65
CA ALA A 71 -17.38 -26.01 -6.66
C ALA A 71 -17.77 -26.90 -5.46
N TYR A 72 -18.05 -26.28 -4.30
CA TYR A 72 -18.32 -26.96 -3.03
C TYR A 72 -19.76 -26.88 -2.56
N SER A 73 -20.61 -26.12 -3.25
CA SER A 73 -22.04 -26.12 -2.98
C SER A 73 -22.46 -27.57 -3.12
N PRO A 74 -23.04 -28.20 -2.08
CA PRO A 74 -23.67 -29.49 -2.26
C PRO A 74 -24.64 -29.25 -3.40
N SER A 75 -24.36 -29.82 -4.57
CA SER A 75 -25.25 -29.77 -5.72
C SER A 75 -26.61 -30.04 -5.13
N LEU A 76 -27.51 -29.06 -5.17
CA LEU A 76 -28.76 -29.06 -4.42
C LEU A 76 -29.43 -30.37 -4.78
N THR A 77 -29.33 -31.37 -3.88
CA THR A 77 -28.98 -32.78 -4.25
C THR A 77 -29.33 -33.04 -5.69
N THR A 78 -28.33 -33.27 -6.54
CA THR A 78 -28.60 -33.67 -7.93
C THR A 78 -29.71 -34.71 -7.93
N GLU A 79 -29.74 -35.62 -6.94
CA GLU A 79 -30.87 -36.48 -6.57
C GLU A 79 -32.24 -35.78 -6.32
N GLN A 80 -32.42 -34.76 -5.47
CA GLN A 80 -33.73 -34.06 -5.33
C GLN A 80 -34.20 -33.34 -6.60
N VAL A 81 -33.30 -32.73 -7.36
CA VAL A 81 -33.65 -32.07 -8.62
C VAL A 81 -33.90 -33.11 -9.72
N LYS A 82 -33.08 -34.16 -9.77
CA LYS A 82 -33.19 -35.30 -10.69
C LYS A 82 -34.46 -36.08 -10.37
N ASP A 83 -34.84 -36.30 -9.12
CA ASP A 83 -36.10 -36.97 -8.75
C ASP A 83 -37.33 -36.15 -9.15
N LYS A 84 -37.27 -34.81 -9.07
CA LYS A 84 -38.37 -33.95 -9.53
C LYS A 84 -38.49 -33.85 -11.05
N ILE A 85 -37.38 -33.96 -11.78
CA ILE A 85 -37.35 -33.75 -13.24
C ILE A 85 -37.29 -35.07 -14.02
N ARG A 86 -36.85 -36.18 -13.42
CA ARG A 86 -36.79 -37.55 -14.00
C ARG A 86 -38.08 -38.01 -14.68
N PRO A 87 -39.31 -37.76 -14.17
CA PRO A 87 -40.51 -38.16 -14.89
C PRO A 87 -40.73 -37.37 -16.20
N PHE A 88 -40.07 -36.24 -16.39
CA PHE A 88 -40.18 -35.38 -17.57
C PHE A 88 -39.04 -35.53 -18.58
N LEU A 89 -38.00 -36.31 -18.26
CA LEU A 89 -36.83 -36.49 -19.12
C LEU A 89 -36.85 -37.84 -19.81
N THR A 90 -36.46 -37.87 -21.08
CA THR A 90 -36.21 -39.13 -21.79
C THR A 90 -34.94 -39.80 -21.27
N PRO A 91 -34.83 -41.15 -21.38
CA PRO A 91 -33.65 -41.90 -20.93
C PRO A 91 -32.33 -41.35 -21.49
N ASP A 92 -32.34 -40.87 -22.74
CA ASP A 92 -31.17 -40.32 -23.40
C ASP A 92 -30.68 -39.03 -22.73
N VAL A 93 -31.59 -38.14 -22.34
CA VAL A 93 -31.24 -36.88 -21.65
C VAL A 93 -30.73 -37.16 -20.24
N VAL A 94 -31.31 -38.14 -19.53
CA VAL A 94 -30.81 -38.58 -18.22
C VAL A 94 -29.38 -39.11 -18.34
N SER A 95 -29.10 -39.94 -19.35
CA SER A 95 -27.75 -40.46 -19.59
C SER A 95 -26.74 -39.37 -20.00
N ALA A 96 -27.19 -38.34 -20.72
CA ALA A 96 -26.36 -37.19 -21.08
C ALA A 96 -26.04 -36.30 -19.88
N ILE A 97 -27.00 -36.10 -18.97
CA ILE A 97 -26.82 -35.34 -17.71
C ILE A 97 -25.92 -36.11 -16.75
N GLU A 98 -26.07 -37.44 -16.62
CA GLU A 98 -25.15 -38.27 -15.83
C GLU A 98 -23.73 -38.24 -16.39
N LYS A 99 -23.57 -38.22 -17.71
CA LYS A 99 -22.26 -37.98 -18.35
C LYS A 99 -21.72 -36.56 -18.16
N SER A 100 -22.57 -35.57 -17.89
CA SER A 100 -22.16 -34.18 -17.64
C SER A 100 -22.01 -33.84 -16.17
N GLN A 101 -22.18 -34.79 -15.24
CA GLN A 101 -21.77 -34.57 -13.87
C GLN A 101 -20.26 -34.31 -13.91
N TRP A 102 -19.91 -33.07 -13.60
CA TRP A 102 -18.55 -32.67 -13.33
C TRP A 102 -18.14 -33.40 -12.05
N ASP A 103 -17.79 -34.67 -12.20
CA ASP A 103 -17.16 -35.45 -11.15
C ASP A 103 -15.75 -34.88 -11.03
N LEU A 104 -15.65 -33.68 -10.44
CA LEU A 104 -14.43 -32.96 -10.24
C LEU A 104 -13.60 -33.78 -9.27
N GLY A 105 -12.84 -34.74 -9.80
CA GLY A 105 -11.87 -35.51 -9.05
C GLY A 105 -10.97 -34.52 -8.33
N SER A 106 -11.19 -34.37 -7.03
CA SER A 106 -10.44 -33.44 -6.20
C SER A 106 -9.04 -33.99 -6.02
N ALA A 107 -8.03 -33.26 -6.46
CA ALA A 107 -6.65 -33.60 -6.15
C ALA A 107 -6.48 -33.60 -4.61
N THR A 108 -6.23 -34.77 -4.01
CA THR A 108 -5.97 -34.88 -2.57
C THR A 108 -4.47 -34.92 -2.29
N ILE A 109 -3.99 -34.12 -1.35
CA ILE A 109 -2.63 -34.23 -0.79
C ILE A 109 -2.77 -34.66 0.66
N GLY A 110 -2.26 -35.85 1.00
CA GLY A 110 -2.37 -36.38 2.37
C GLY A 110 -3.82 -36.58 2.83
N GLY A 111 -4.74 -36.88 1.90
CA GLY A 111 -6.17 -37.06 2.19
C GLY A 111 -6.98 -35.78 2.33
N THR A 112 -6.34 -34.60 2.24
CA THR A 112 -7.05 -33.31 2.22
C THR A 112 -7.13 -32.79 0.79
N GLU A 113 -8.27 -32.22 0.42
CA GLU A 113 -8.48 -31.63 -0.91
C GLU A 113 -7.61 -30.37 -1.09
N TRP A 114 -6.85 -30.35 -2.18
CA TRP A 114 -5.93 -29.27 -2.56
C TRP A 114 -6.62 -27.91 -2.66
N SER A 115 -7.84 -27.88 -3.19
CA SER A 115 -8.65 -26.66 -3.34
C SER A 115 -9.03 -26.05 -1.99
N VAL A 116 -9.33 -26.86 -0.97
CA VAL A 116 -9.63 -26.36 0.38
C VAL A 116 -8.40 -25.71 1.00
N ILE A 117 -7.23 -26.37 0.89
CA ILE A 117 -5.97 -25.84 1.41
C ILE A 117 -5.62 -24.53 0.70
N THR A 118 -5.60 -24.52 -0.63
CA THR A 118 -5.22 -23.35 -1.43
C THR A 118 -6.18 -22.17 -1.22
N PHE A 119 -7.48 -22.41 -1.11
CA PHE A 119 -8.46 -21.37 -0.79
C PHE A 119 -8.28 -20.83 0.63
N SER A 120 -8.03 -21.68 1.62
CA SER A 120 -7.80 -21.25 3.01
C SER A 120 -6.55 -20.40 3.13
N VAL A 121 -5.45 -20.82 2.49
CA VAL A 121 -4.21 -20.07 2.43
C VAL A 121 -4.42 -18.74 1.70
N TYR A 122 -5.11 -18.75 0.56
CA TYR A 122 -5.49 -17.54 -0.17
C TYR A 122 -6.22 -16.53 0.73
N MET A 123 -7.27 -16.97 1.43
CA MET A 123 -8.07 -16.11 2.30
C MET A 123 -7.24 -15.51 3.43
N LEU A 124 -6.33 -16.29 4.04
CA LEU A 124 -5.42 -15.80 5.07
C LEU A 124 -4.49 -14.69 4.52
N PHE A 125 -3.87 -14.90 3.36
CA PHE A 125 -2.98 -13.91 2.74
C PHE A 125 -3.72 -12.64 2.35
N VAL A 126 -4.93 -12.76 1.79
CA VAL A 126 -5.78 -11.60 1.47
C VAL A 126 -6.16 -10.84 2.73
N LEU A 127 -6.57 -11.52 3.80
CA LEU A 127 -6.96 -10.88 5.06
C LEU A 127 -5.79 -10.10 5.65
N VAL A 128 -4.62 -10.73 5.79
CA VAL A 128 -3.41 -10.09 6.33
C VAL A 128 -2.98 -8.92 5.43
N GLY A 129 -2.98 -9.11 4.11
CA GLY A 129 -2.68 -8.06 3.14
C GLY A 129 -3.64 -6.87 3.27
N SER A 130 -4.94 -7.12 3.36
CA SER A 130 -5.96 -6.08 3.51
C SER A 130 -5.80 -5.30 4.82
N VAL A 131 -5.51 -5.98 5.94
CA VAL A 131 -5.23 -5.33 7.22
C VAL A 131 -4.00 -4.42 7.14
N LEU A 132 -2.94 -4.85 6.44
CA LEU A 132 -1.75 -4.02 6.22
C LEU A 132 -2.05 -2.78 5.36
N TYR A 133 -2.85 -2.92 4.30
CA TYR A 133 -3.28 -1.79 3.47
C TYR A 133 -4.20 -0.82 4.22
N LEU A 134 -5.15 -1.34 5.00
CA LEU A 134 -6.01 -0.52 5.86
C LEU A 134 -5.20 0.19 6.96
N SER A 135 -4.18 -0.48 7.50
CA SER A 135 -3.26 0.13 8.46
C SER A 135 -2.41 1.23 7.80
N ALA A 136 -2.08 1.11 6.52
CA ALA A 136 -1.40 2.17 5.76
C ALA A 136 -2.32 3.37 5.48
N LEU A 137 -3.62 3.13 5.27
CA LEU A 137 -4.62 4.19 5.07
C LEU A 137 -5.08 4.86 6.39
N GLY A 138 -4.80 4.23 7.53
CA GLY A 138 -5.20 4.75 8.82
C GLY A 138 -4.66 6.16 9.10
N PRO A 139 -5.34 6.98 9.93
CA PRO A 139 -5.01 8.38 10.20
C PRO A 139 -3.79 8.54 11.11
N PHE A 140 -2.76 7.71 10.92
CA PHE A 140 -1.56 7.75 11.73
C PHE A 140 -0.71 8.95 11.29
N LEU A 141 -1.02 10.12 11.83
CA LEU A 141 0.07 11.01 12.22
C LEU A 141 0.88 10.24 13.27
N ASN A 142 1.80 9.40 12.80
CA ASN A 142 2.68 8.62 13.65
C ASN A 142 3.72 9.58 14.21
N ILE A 143 3.29 10.40 15.18
CA ILE A 143 4.16 11.33 15.88
C ILE A 143 5.11 10.48 16.73
N PRO A 144 6.43 10.48 16.44
CA PRO A 144 7.39 9.72 17.21
C PRO A 144 7.24 10.01 18.71
N LYS A 145 7.31 8.99 19.56
CA LYS A 145 7.18 9.17 21.02
C LYS A 145 8.17 10.21 21.57
N ALA A 146 9.37 10.26 21.01
CA ALA A 146 10.39 11.26 21.34
C ALA A 146 9.88 12.70 21.13
N TRP A 147 9.11 12.96 20.07
CA TRP A 147 8.52 14.28 19.83
C TRP A 147 7.38 14.60 20.78
N LYS A 148 6.53 13.62 21.12
CA LYS A 148 5.51 13.83 22.17
C LYS A 148 6.15 14.18 23.51
N LEU A 149 7.28 13.56 23.84
CA LEU A 149 8.05 13.86 25.04
C LEU A 149 8.68 15.24 24.97
N GLN A 150 9.31 15.58 23.84
CA GLN A 150 9.89 16.90 23.62
C GLN A 150 8.82 18.00 23.69
N LEU A 151 7.66 17.84 23.04
CA LEU A 151 6.53 18.77 23.13
C LEU A 151 6.00 18.94 24.56
N ARG A 152 5.98 17.86 25.36
CA ARG A 152 5.60 17.94 26.79
C ARG A 152 6.67 18.64 27.62
N GLN A 153 7.94 18.38 27.33
CA GLN A 153 9.06 18.99 28.03
C GLN A 153 9.15 20.49 27.72
N ASP A 154 9.01 20.87 26.45
CA ASP A 154 8.98 22.26 26.00
C ASP A 154 7.81 23.02 26.63
N ARG A 155 6.60 22.43 26.69
CA ARG A 155 5.45 23.01 27.41
C ARG A 155 5.69 23.14 28.92
N SER A 156 6.49 22.26 29.52
CA SER A 156 6.77 22.30 30.96
C SER A 156 7.87 23.29 31.33
N GLN A 157 8.82 23.55 30.42
CA GLN A 157 9.98 24.41 30.69
C GLN A 157 9.79 25.85 30.19
N ASN A 158 9.11 26.05 29.06
CA ASN A 158 8.74 27.39 28.61
C ASN A 158 7.36 27.75 29.14
N LYS A 159 7.32 28.70 30.09
CA LYS A 159 6.08 29.39 30.47
C LYS A 159 5.51 30.24 29.33
N ASP A 160 6.30 30.46 28.27
CA ASP A 160 5.86 31.16 27.07
C ASP A 160 5.18 30.15 26.14
N GLU A 161 3.87 30.28 25.99
CA GLU A 161 2.94 29.43 25.22
C GLU A 161 3.26 29.46 23.71
N LYS A 162 4.38 28.88 23.29
CA LYS A 162 4.69 28.74 21.87
C LYS A 162 3.78 27.66 21.26
N LEU A 163 2.95 28.05 20.27
CA LEU A 163 2.10 27.13 19.52
C LEU A 163 2.97 26.11 18.76
N SER A 164 2.64 24.82 18.85
CA SER A 164 3.49 23.76 18.30
C SER A 164 3.48 23.67 16.77
N SER A 165 2.44 24.20 16.13
CA SER A 165 2.22 24.17 14.68
C SER A 165 0.98 24.99 14.35
N LEU A 166 1.08 25.84 13.32
CA LEU A 166 -0.03 26.69 12.84
C LEU A 166 -0.75 26.13 11.62
N LEU A 167 -0.26 25.04 11.02
CA LEU A 167 -0.74 24.57 9.72
C LEU A 167 -1.49 23.23 9.83
N PHE A 168 -1.18 22.38 10.82
CA PHE A 168 -1.89 21.11 11.01
C PHE A 168 -3.14 21.26 11.87
N PHE A 169 -4.27 20.87 11.31
CA PHE A 169 -5.57 20.87 12.00
C PHE A 169 -5.54 20.20 13.38
N TYR A 170 -4.82 19.08 13.53
CA TYR A 170 -4.72 18.38 14.82
C TYR A 170 -4.15 19.30 15.91
N PHE A 171 -3.03 20.00 15.64
CA PHE A 171 -2.42 20.91 16.60
C PHE A 171 -3.26 22.17 16.80
N ILE A 172 -3.85 22.71 15.74
CA ILE A 172 -4.76 23.87 15.84
C ILE A 172 -5.98 23.53 16.72
N SER A 173 -6.54 22.33 16.57
CA SER A 173 -7.71 21.88 17.33
C SER A 173 -7.44 21.61 18.81
N GLU A 174 -6.19 21.39 19.20
CA GLU A 174 -5.79 21.23 20.61
C GLU A 174 -5.63 22.58 21.33
N VAL A 175 -5.54 23.70 20.60
CA VAL A 175 -5.29 25.02 21.16
C VAL A 175 -6.61 25.64 21.65
N ASN A 176 -6.61 26.22 22.85
CA ASN A 176 -7.77 26.94 23.38
C ASN A 176 -8.05 28.17 22.49
N PRO A 177 -9.32 28.45 22.12
CA PRO A 177 -9.68 29.64 21.35
C PRO A 177 -9.13 30.96 21.92
N GLN A 178 -9.03 31.10 23.25
CA GLN A 178 -8.49 32.30 23.89
C GLN A 178 -6.99 32.48 23.65
N ASP A 179 -6.22 31.39 23.75
CA ASP A 179 -4.77 31.38 23.51
C ASP A 179 -4.48 31.61 22.02
N TRP A 180 -5.33 31.05 21.14
CA TRP A 180 -5.26 31.30 19.71
C TRP A 180 -5.49 32.79 19.40
N GLU A 181 -6.55 33.40 19.94
CA GLU A 181 -6.83 34.82 19.73
C GLU A 181 -5.71 35.71 20.30
N LYS A 182 -5.21 35.38 21.50
CA LYS A 182 -4.08 36.08 22.12
C LYS A 182 -2.82 36.00 21.25
N TYR A 183 -2.49 34.83 20.71
CA TYR A 183 -1.34 34.62 19.83
C TYR A 183 -1.36 35.58 18.62
N TRP A 184 -2.53 35.84 18.04
CA TRP A 184 -2.68 36.77 16.90
C TRP A 184 -2.78 38.24 17.30
N LYS A 185 -3.05 38.55 18.57
CA LYS A 185 -3.15 39.92 19.10
C LYS A 185 -1.85 40.44 19.72
N GLU A 186 -0.92 39.56 20.08
CA GLU A 186 0.41 39.96 20.57
C GLU A 186 1.14 40.81 19.51
N ASP A 187 1.89 41.82 19.95
CA ASP A 187 2.70 42.72 19.11
C ASP A 187 3.92 42.00 18.49
N ARG A 188 3.68 40.91 17.75
CA ARG A 188 4.70 40.20 16.97
C ARG A 188 4.91 40.91 15.65
N THR A 189 6.17 41.04 15.23
CA THR A 189 6.46 41.57 13.91
C THR A 189 6.07 40.56 12.83
N VAL A 190 5.67 41.06 11.65
CA VAL A 190 5.34 40.22 10.49
C VAL A 190 6.48 39.27 10.16
N ASP A 191 7.72 39.72 10.32
CA ASP A 191 8.93 38.93 10.04
C ASP A 191 9.08 37.74 11.01
N GLN A 192 8.78 37.93 12.30
CA GLN A 192 8.79 36.84 13.28
C GLN A 192 7.75 35.77 12.94
N LEU A 193 6.54 36.21 12.60
CA LEU A 193 5.47 35.29 12.19
C LEU A 193 5.82 34.55 10.90
N GLN A 194 6.41 35.24 9.92
CA GLN A 194 6.85 34.65 8.66
C GLN A 194 7.94 33.59 8.88
N SER A 195 8.93 33.88 9.73
CA SER A 195 9.96 32.94 10.13
C SER A 195 9.36 31.71 10.82
N GLU A 196 8.45 31.90 11.79
CA GLU A 196 7.79 30.81 12.51
C GLU A 196 6.91 29.94 11.60
N ILE A 197 6.20 30.55 10.64
CA ILE A 197 5.44 29.82 9.61
C ILE A 197 6.38 29.01 8.72
N THR A 198 7.53 29.56 8.33
CA THR A 198 8.51 28.86 7.47
C THR A 198 9.12 27.67 8.21
N ASP A 199 9.47 27.82 9.48
CA ASP A 199 9.92 26.73 10.33
C ASP A 199 8.84 25.65 10.48
N ASN A 200 7.57 26.05 10.64
CA ASN A 200 6.45 25.12 10.67
C ASN A 200 6.33 24.36 9.34
N TYR A 201 6.41 25.02 8.17
CA TYR A 201 6.40 24.34 6.86
C TYR A 201 7.50 23.28 6.75
N ILE A 202 8.73 23.62 7.14
CA ILE A 202 9.87 22.70 7.10
C ILE A 202 9.66 21.53 8.07
N GLY A 203 9.31 21.83 9.32
CA GLY A 203 9.09 20.82 10.34
C GLY A 203 7.94 19.87 9.97
N GLU A 204 6.86 20.40 9.42
CA GLU A 204 5.66 19.67 9.05
C GLU A 204 5.82 18.82 7.80
N SER A 205 6.45 19.36 6.76
CA SER A 205 6.77 18.59 5.55
C SER A 205 7.61 17.35 5.89
N LEU A 206 8.55 17.46 6.84
CA LEU A 206 9.29 16.31 7.36
C LEU A 206 8.36 15.27 8.02
N LYS A 207 7.35 15.70 8.80
CA LYS A 207 6.39 14.77 9.44
C LYS A 207 5.56 14.04 8.40
N ILE A 208 5.06 14.74 7.38
CA ILE A 208 4.28 14.14 6.30
C ILE A 208 5.17 13.15 5.53
N ALA A 209 6.44 13.50 5.26
CA ALA A 209 7.37 12.62 4.56
C ALA A 209 7.66 11.34 5.35
N GLN A 210 7.80 11.42 6.68
CA GLN A 210 7.95 10.26 7.56
C GLN A 210 6.68 9.39 7.59
N ASN A 211 5.50 10.01 7.56
CA ASN A 211 4.24 9.29 7.46
C ASN A 211 4.14 8.56 6.12
N ALA A 212 4.36 9.25 5.00
CA ALA A 212 4.37 8.67 3.66
C ALA A 212 5.36 7.50 3.55
N LYS A 213 6.55 7.60 4.16
CA LYS A 213 7.52 6.49 4.26
C LYS A 213 6.96 5.30 5.03
N THR A 214 6.28 5.54 6.14
CA THR A 214 5.65 4.49 6.94
C THR A 214 4.52 3.81 6.16
N LYS A 215 3.62 4.58 5.54
CA LYS A 215 2.58 4.07 4.64
C LYS A 215 3.18 3.22 3.51
N TYR A 216 4.22 3.73 2.85
CA TYR A 216 4.93 3.00 1.80
C TYR A 216 5.47 1.66 2.30
N ASN A 217 6.06 1.60 3.50
CA ASN A 217 6.55 0.35 4.07
C ASN A 217 5.42 -0.66 4.32
N PHE A 218 4.31 -0.24 4.91
CA PHE A 218 3.15 -1.10 5.11
C PHE A 218 2.54 -1.58 3.79
N MET A 219 2.36 -0.68 2.82
CA MET A 219 1.88 -1.03 1.47
C MET A 219 2.84 -1.98 0.75
N SER A 220 4.15 -1.79 0.91
CA SER A 220 5.18 -2.64 0.33
C SER A 220 5.12 -4.06 0.89
N VAL A 221 4.94 -4.21 2.21
CA VAL A 221 4.72 -5.52 2.84
C VAL A 221 3.38 -6.11 2.42
N GLY A 222 2.29 -5.33 2.45
CA GLY A 222 0.96 -5.77 2.00
C GLY A 222 0.94 -6.25 0.55
N ASN A 223 1.71 -5.60 -0.33
CA ASN A 223 1.86 -6.02 -1.72
C ASN A 223 2.45 -7.43 -1.85
N TRP A 224 3.38 -7.83 -0.97
CA TRP A 224 3.90 -9.20 -0.95
C TRP A 224 2.82 -10.23 -0.61
N PHE A 225 2.01 -9.96 0.42
CA PHE A 225 0.89 -10.82 0.78
C PHE A 225 -0.12 -10.93 -0.37
N PHE A 226 -0.40 -9.83 -1.06
CA PHE A 226 -1.31 -9.81 -2.22
C PHE A 226 -0.79 -10.65 -3.38
N VAL A 227 0.49 -10.50 -3.70
CA VAL A 227 1.15 -11.21 -4.79
C VAL A 227 1.17 -12.72 -4.52
N ILE A 228 1.41 -13.15 -3.28
CA ILE A 228 1.29 -14.55 -2.86
C ILE A 228 -0.16 -15.03 -2.95
N ALA A 229 -1.13 -14.20 -2.55
CA ALA A 229 -2.55 -14.54 -2.69
C ALA A 229 -2.94 -14.76 -4.16
N ILE A 230 -2.50 -13.91 -5.09
CA ILE A 230 -2.75 -14.12 -6.53
C ILE A 230 -2.18 -15.46 -7.00
N PHE A 231 -0.99 -15.83 -6.54
CA PHE A 231 -0.42 -17.15 -6.84
C PHE A 231 -1.30 -18.29 -6.30
N CYS A 232 -1.76 -18.21 -5.05
CA CYS A 232 -2.68 -19.20 -4.48
C CYS A 232 -4.00 -19.26 -5.25
N LEU A 233 -4.50 -18.13 -5.75
CA LEU A 233 -5.71 -18.08 -6.59
C LEU A 233 -5.51 -18.80 -7.93
N ILE A 234 -4.35 -18.63 -8.57
CA ILE A 234 -4.00 -19.36 -9.80
C ILE A 234 -3.92 -20.87 -9.52
N ALA A 235 -3.29 -21.26 -8.41
CA ALA A 235 -3.19 -22.66 -7.99
C ALA A 235 -4.58 -23.26 -7.66
N LEU A 236 -5.47 -22.48 -7.04
CA LEU A 236 -6.85 -22.86 -6.77
C LEU A 236 -7.61 -23.08 -8.08
N ILE A 237 -7.55 -22.14 -9.03
CA ILE A 237 -8.21 -22.26 -10.33
C ILE A 237 -7.65 -23.48 -11.09
N GLY A 238 -6.34 -23.69 -11.08
CA GLY A 238 -5.72 -24.87 -11.70
C GLY A 238 -6.22 -26.18 -11.07
N GLY A 239 -6.30 -26.24 -9.75
CA GLY A 239 -6.84 -27.39 -9.02
C GLY A 239 -8.33 -27.65 -9.28
N LEU A 240 -9.12 -26.59 -9.45
CA LEU A 240 -10.56 -26.70 -9.72
C LEU A 240 -10.87 -27.02 -11.18
N LEU A 241 -10.09 -26.51 -12.15
CA LEU A 241 -10.41 -26.71 -13.57
C LEU A 241 -9.91 -28.05 -14.11
N THR A 242 -9.06 -28.77 -13.37
CA THR A 242 -8.35 -29.92 -13.93
C THR A 242 -8.45 -31.14 -13.02
N GLN A 243 -9.13 -32.18 -13.50
CA GLN A 243 -9.14 -33.50 -12.86
C GLN A 243 -7.74 -34.15 -12.84
N ARG A 244 -6.89 -33.77 -13.81
CA ARG A 244 -5.53 -34.30 -13.94
C ARG A 244 -4.59 -33.46 -13.09
N ASN A 245 -4.05 -34.05 -12.03
CA ASN A 245 -3.01 -33.49 -11.17
C ASN A 245 -1.89 -32.78 -11.97
N ILE A 246 -1.49 -33.36 -13.11
CA ILE A 246 -0.43 -32.81 -13.97
C ILE A 246 -0.76 -31.39 -14.45
N VAL A 247 -2.00 -31.11 -14.86
CA VAL A 247 -2.36 -29.79 -15.40
C VAL A 247 -2.43 -28.77 -14.27
N ALA A 248 -2.95 -29.13 -13.09
CA ALA A 248 -2.88 -28.29 -11.89
C ALA A 248 -1.43 -27.94 -11.51
N TRP A 249 -0.52 -28.93 -11.60
CA TRP A 249 0.92 -28.71 -11.40
C TRP A 249 1.50 -27.75 -12.45
N LEU A 250 1.15 -27.88 -13.72
CA LEU A 250 1.60 -26.96 -14.78
C LEU A 250 1.13 -25.52 -14.51
N PHE A 251 -0.14 -25.31 -14.15
CA PHE A 251 -0.63 -23.98 -13.78
C PHE A 251 0.08 -23.41 -12.57
N THR A 252 0.38 -24.25 -11.57
CA THR A 252 1.10 -23.83 -10.37
C THR A 252 2.54 -23.44 -10.71
N CYS A 253 3.27 -24.23 -11.50
CA CYS A 253 4.63 -23.89 -11.92
C CYS A 253 4.66 -22.62 -12.80
N LEU A 254 3.68 -22.45 -13.70
CA LEU A 254 3.56 -21.24 -14.51
C LEU A 254 3.26 -20.02 -13.64
N GLY A 255 2.34 -20.15 -12.68
CA GLY A 255 2.05 -19.10 -11.70
C GLY A 255 3.30 -18.71 -10.89
N TRP A 256 4.12 -19.68 -10.52
CA TRP A 256 5.37 -19.44 -9.78
C TRP A 256 6.42 -18.73 -10.63
N ALA A 257 6.53 -19.09 -11.92
CA ALA A 257 7.42 -18.43 -12.86
C ALA A 257 7.03 -16.94 -13.03
N VAL A 258 5.73 -16.66 -13.25
CA VAL A 258 5.21 -15.29 -13.34
C VAL A 258 5.48 -14.52 -12.03
N LEU A 259 5.18 -15.14 -10.88
CA LEU A 259 5.43 -14.57 -9.56
C LEU A 259 6.91 -14.17 -9.39
N SER A 260 7.81 -15.06 -9.76
CA SER A 260 9.25 -14.85 -9.60
C SER A 260 9.77 -13.74 -10.51
N VAL A 261 9.23 -13.60 -11.73
CA VAL A 261 9.51 -12.46 -12.63
C VAL A 261 9.00 -11.15 -12.02
N VAL A 262 7.79 -11.13 -11.47
CA VAL A 262 7.24 -9.94 -10.79
C VAL A 262 8.11 -9.54 -9.60
N ILE A 263 8.56 -10.51 -8.80
CA ILE A 263 9.47 -10.27 -7.67
C ILE A 263 10.81 -9.70 -8.17
N ALA A 264 11.36 -10.27 -9.23
CA ALA A 264 12.61 -9.81 -9.82
C ALA A 264 12.49 -8.34 -10.27
N ILE A 265 11.44 -7.97 -11.00
CA ILE A 265 11.20 -6.59 -11.46
C ILE A 265 10.94 -5.64 -10.28
N THR A 266 10.14 -6.04 -9.29
CA THR A 266 9.85 -5.18 -8.14
C THR A 266 11.07 -4.97 -7.24
N SER A 267 12.02 -5.91 -7.24
CA SER A 267 13.29 -5.76 -6.53
C SER A 267 14.23 -4.74 -7.18
N THR A 268 14.17 -4.56 -8.51
CA THR A 268 15.01 -3.59 -9.23
C THR A 268 14.46 -2.17 -9.22
N GLN A 269 13.15 -1.98 -9.04
CA GLN A 269 12.52 -0.66 -9.01
C GLN A 269 12.65 0.08 -7.66
N ARG A 270 13.10 -0.59 -6.59
CA ARG A 270 13.38 0.10 -5.32
C ARG A 270 14.67 0.91 -5.46
N PRO A 271 14.75 2.14 -4.90
CA PRO A 271 15.93 3.00 -5.05
C PRO A 271 17.19 2.18 -4.75
N PRO A 272 18.08 2.01 -5.75
CA PRO A 272 19.13 1.01 -5.70
C PRO A 272 20.16 1.46 -4.68
N LYS A 273 20.25 0.77 -3.55
CA LYS A 273 21.44 0.91 -2.69
C LYS A 273 22.65 0.21 -3.31
N GLU A 274 22.44 -0.82 -4.14
CA GLU A 274 23.48 -1.61 -4.81
C GLU A 274 22.97 -2.12 -6.17
N LYS A 275 23.87 -2.31 -7.15
CA LYS A 275 23.49 -2.51 -8.56
C LYS A 275 22.64 -3.77 -8.81
N PHE A 276 22.71 -4.82 -8.01
CA PHE A 276 21.75 -5.94 -8.02
C PHE A 276 21.83 -6.66 -6.68
N PRO A 277 20.77 -6.68 -5.84
CA PRO A 277 20.83 -7.43 -4.59
C PRO A 277 20.96 -8.93 -4.91
N PRO A 278 21.74 -9.72 -4.14
CA PRO A 278 21.89 -11.16 -4.36
C PRO A 278 20.55 -11.91 -4.38
N THR A 279 19.51 -11.36 -3.74
CA THR A 279 18.14 -11.87 -3.81
C THR A 279 17.57 -11.93 -5.24
N PHE A 280 17.95 -11.01 -6.13
CA PHE A 280 17.48 -11.02 -7.52
C PHE A 280 17.85 -12.32 -8.24
N TRP A 281 19.12 -12.73 -8.13
CA TRP A 281 19.63 -13.95 -8.76
C TRP A 281 18.98 -15.22 -8.19
N VAL A 282 18.66 -15.21 -6.89
CA VAL A 282 17.92 -16.31 -6.24
C VAL A 282 16.53 -16.46 -6.87
N TRP A 283 15.78 -15.37 -7.04
CA TRP A 283 14.45 -15.42 -7.66
C TRP A 283 14.49 -15.79 -9.14
N ALA A 284 15.47 -15.28 -9.88
CA ALA A 284 15.70 -15.65 -11.28
C ALA A 284 15.99 -17.16 -11.42
N ALA A 285 16.88 -17.70 -10.58
CA ALA A 285 17.19 -19.13 -10.57
C ALA A 285 15.97 -19.99 -10.20
N LEU A 286 15.20 -19.60 -9.17
CA LEU A 286 13.97 -20.28 -8.78
C LEU A 286 12.91 -20.27 -9.91
N SER A 287 12.85 -19.20 -10.71
CA SER A 287 11.98 -19.13 -11.89
C SER A 287 12.35 -20.21 -12.92
N VAL A 288 13.64 -20.28 -13.27
CA VAL A 288 14.17 -21.23 -14.25
C VAL A 288 13.96 -22.67 -13.79
N ILE A 289 14.27 -22.97 -12.53
CA ILE A 289 14.07 -24.31 -11.94
C ILE A 289 12.59 -24.73 -12.01
N SER A 290 11.67 -23.80 -11.74
CA SER A 290 10.24 -24.09 -11.74
C SER A 290 9.69 -24.33 -13.15
N ILE A 291 10.17 -23.57 -14.14
CA ILE A 291 9.84 -23.78 -15.56
C ILE A 291 10.38 -25.15 -16.02
N LEU A 292 11.63 -25.47 -15.69
CA LEU A 292 12.23 -26.77 -16.03
C LEU A 292 11.47 -27.93 -15.38
N SER A 293 11.05 -27.78 -14.12
CA SER A 293 10.25 -28.78 -13.41
C SER A 293 8.90 -29.00 -14.10
N ALA A 294 8.24 -27.93 -14.56
CA ALA A 294 7.00 -28.00 -15.33
C ALA A 294 7.19 -28.78 -16.64
N ILE A 295 8.26 -28.50 -17.38
CA ILE A 295 8.59 -29.17 -18.65
C ILE A 295 8.83 -30.67 -18.41
N ILE A 296 9.62 -31.02 -17.39
CA ILE A 296 9.90 -32.42 -17.06
C ILE A 296 8.61 -33.18 -16.69
N LEU A 297 7.74 -32.56 -15.90
CA LEU A 297 6.44 -33.13 -15.54
C LEU A 297 5.52 -33.32 -16.75
N ALA A 298 5.51 -32.37 -17.69
CA ALA A 298 4.78 -32.50 -18.95
C ALA A 298 5.30 -33.66 -19.80
N CYS A 299 6.62 -33.76 -19.98
CA CYS A 299 7.23 -34.82 -20.80
C CYS A 299 7.01 -36.23 -20.25
N ARG A 300 6.93 -36.40 -18.92
CA ARG A 300 6.69 -37.71 -18.30
C ARG A 300 5.24 -38.20 -18.47
N SER A 301 4.33 -37.33 -18.87
CA SER A 301 2.91 -37.64 -19.02
C SER A 301 2.50 -38.13 -20.42
N HIS A 302 3.43 -38.06 -21.37
CA HIS A 302 3.31 -38.59 -22.74
C HIS A 302 4.01 -39.95 -22.84
#